data_AF-A0A1F2X1C6-F1
#
_entry.id   AF-A0A1F2X1C6-F1
#
_cell.length_a   1.000
_cell.length_b   1.000
_cell.length_c   1.000
_cell.angle_alpha   90.00
_cell.angle_beta   90.00
_cell.angle_gamma   90.00
#
_symmetry.space_group_name_H-M   'P 1'
#
loop_
_entity.id
_entity.type
_entity.pdbx_description
1 polymer ?
#
loop_
_entity_poly.entity_id
_entity_poly.type
_entity_poly.pdbx_seq_one_letter_code
_entity_poly.pdbx_strand_id
1 'polypeptide(L)'
;MAPDGAPAPGVLVRGIIVAVGAIAVFWGSVYLINYTNLGRRLAFLTTGAAFFGFLAIVGLLYTMYAPRGVRPTLVAGLNAFQLRILPGAMMLGSLILFAMFVAALSRYEAEQSE
;
A
#
# COMPACT_ATOMS: atom_id res chain seq x y z
N MET A 1 -28.91 6.71 1.87
CA MET A 1 -28.29 6.95 3.20
C MET A 1 -29.16 6.22 4.21
N ALA A 2 -28.56 5.49 5.16
CA ALA A 2 -29.29 5.04 6.35
C ALA A 2 -29.63 6.27 7.24
N PRO A 3 -30.61 6.17 8.18
CA PRO A 3 -31.04 7.29 9.02
C PRO A 3 -29.92 7.90 9.89
N ASP A 4 -28.82 7.18 10.08
CA ASP A 4 -27.59 7.57 10.78
C ASP A 4 -26.52 8.22 9.87
N GLY A 5 -26.82 8.40 8.57
CA GLY A 5 -25.87 8.94 7.60
C GLY A 5 -24.83 7.94 7.10
N ALA A 6 -24.91 6.66 7.47
CA ALA A 6 -24.05 5.61 6.93
C ALA A 6 -24.42 5.29 5.46
N PRO A 7 -23.43 4.95 4.62
CA PRO A 7 -23.71 4.39 3.31
C PRO A 7 -24.53 3.11 3.48
N ALA A 8 -25.52 2.89 2.61
CA ALA A 8 -26.27 1.63 2.63
C ALA A 8 -25.27 0.45 2.51
N PRO A 9 -25.50 -0.69 3.20
CA PRO A 9 -24.55 -1.80 3.23
C PRO A 9 -24.04 -2.22 1.83
N GLY A 10 -24.94 -2.20 0.84
CA GLY A 10 -24.59 -2.50 -0.56
C GLY A 10 -23.63 -1.51 -1.23
N VAL A 11 -23.64 -0.23 -0.84
CA VAL A 11 -22.71 0.78 -1.37
C VAL A 11 -21.31 0.58 -0.79
N LEU A 12 -21.21 0.29 0.51
CA LEU A 12 -19.94 0.03 1.19
C LEU A 12 -19.25 -1.21 0.61
N VAL A 13 -20.01 -2.31 0.46
CA VAL A 13 -19.48 -3.56 -0.12
C VAL A 13 -18.98 -3.35 -1.55
N ARG A 14 -19.75 -2.64 -2.40
CA ARG A 14 -19.31 -2.29 -3.76
C ARG A 14 -18.03 -1.47 -3.75
N GLY A 15 -17.92 -0.49 -2.85
CA GLY A 15 -16.72 0.33 -2.70
C GLY A 15 -15.48 -0.50 -2.37
N ILE A 16 -15.59 -1.45 -1.43
CA ILE A 16 -14.50 -2.36 -1.07
C ILE A 16 -14.10 -3.23 -2.27
N ILE A 17 -15.07 -3.84 -2.96
CA ILE A 17 -14.82 -4.70 -4.13
C ILE A 17 -14.08 -3.90 -5.21
N VAL A 18 -14.54 -2.69 -5.52
CA VAL A 18 -13.91 -1.84 -6.54
C VAL A 18 -12.51 -1.42 -6.10
N ALA A 19 -12.30 -1.04 -4.83
CA ALA A 19 -10.98 -0.63 -4.34
C ALA A 19 -9.96 -1.79 -4.40
N VAL A 20 -10.33 -2.97 -3.86
CA VAL A 20 -9.48 -4.17 -3.89
C VAL A 20 -9.25 -4.62 -5.33
N GLY A 21 -10.28 -4.61 -6.16
CA GLY A 21 -10.18 -4.95 -7.57
C GLY A 21 -9.25 -4.01 -8.34
N ALA A 22 -9.33 -2.70 -8.11
CA ALA A 22 -8.45 -1.72 -8.73
C ALA A 22 -6.99 -1.92 -8.33
N ILE A 23 -6.71 -2.17 -7.04
CA ILE A 23 -5.36 -2.47 -6.56
C ILE A 23 -4.84 -3.75 -7.21
N ALA A 24 -5.65 -4.81 -7.23
CA ALA A 24 -5.26 -6.10 -7.80
C ALA A 24 -5.00 -6.00 -9.31
N VAL A 25 -5.86 -5.30 -10.07
CA VAL A 25 -5.69 -5.10 -11.50
C VAL A 25 -4.46 -4.24 -11.78
N PHE A 26 -4.26 -3.14 -11.05
CA PHE A 26 -3.12 -2.25 -11.25
C PHE A 26 -1.79 -2.97 -10.98
N TRP A 27 -1.61 -3.54 -9.79
CA TRP A 27 -0.37 -4.23 -9.43
C TRP A 27 -0.17 -5.53 -10.19
N GLY A 28 -1.25 -6.27 -10.44
CA GLY A 28 -1.23 -7.48 -11.26
C GLY A 28 -0.77 -7.18 -12.69
N SER A 29 -1.23 -6.08 -13.29
CA SER A 29 -0.79 -5.67 -14.63
C SER A 29 0.71 -5.32 -14.65
N VAL A 30 1.19 -4.55 -13.67
CA VAL A 30 2.62 -4.23 -13.54
C VAL A 30 3.46 -5.51 -13.36
N TYR A 31 2.99 -6.46 -12.56
CA TYR A 31 3.65 -7.76 -12.41
C TYR A 31 3.70 -8.54 -13.72
N LEU A 32 2.59 -8.63 -14.46
CA LEU A 32 2.55 -9.38 -15.72
C LEU A 32 3.48 -8.79 -16.78
N ILE A 33 3.55 -7.45 -16.88
CA ILE A 33 4.48 -6.77 -17.80
C ILE A 33 5.94 -7.09 -17.42
N ASN A 34 6.27 -7.00 -16.13
CA ASN A 34 7.62 -7.33 -15.68
C ASN A 34 7.91 -8.83 -15.83
N TYR A 35 6.92 -9.69 -15.64
CA TYR A 35 7.04 -11.14 -15.79
C TYR A 35 7.47 -11.52 -17.21
N THR A 36 6.88 -10.89 -18.22
CA THR A 36 7.22 -11.16 -19.62
C THR A 36 8.60 -10.63 -20.02
N ASN A 37 9.13 -9.61 -19.33
CA ASN A 37 10.40 -8.98 -19.68
C ASN A 37 11.59 -9.51 -18.86
N LEU A 38 11.39 -9.77 -17.57
CA LEU A 38 12.44 -10.05 -16.59
C LEU A 38 12.42 -11.51 -16.09
N GLY A 39 11.36 -12.25 -16.39
CA GLY A 39 11.13 -13.60 -15.86
C GLY A 39 10.54 -13.60 -14.44
N ARG A 40 10.08 -14.77 -14.00
CA ARG A 40 9.21 -14.92 -12.82
C ARG A 40 9.78 -14.35 -11.51
N ARG A 41 11.03 -14.70 -11.18
CA ARG A 41 11.67 -14.36 -9.90
C ARG A 41 12.01 -12.88 -9.83
N LEU A 42 12.66 -12.35 -10.86
CA LEU A 42 13.05 -10.94 -10.94
C LEU A 42 11.81 -10.02 -11.02
N ALA A 43 10.78 -10.40 -11.78
CA ALA A 43 9.53 -9.66 -11.84
C ALA A 43 8.84 -9.55 -10.48
N PHE A 44 8.81 -10.64 -9.69
CA PHE A 44 8.23 -10.63 -8.36
C PHE A 44 8.99 -9.70 -7.41
N LEU A 45 10.33 -9.78 -7.42
CA LEU A 45 11.17 -8.99 -6.53
C LEU A 45 11.08 -7.49 -6.84
N THR A 46 11.15 -7.13 -8.12
CA THR A 46 11.07 -5.73 -8.58
C THR A 46 9.70 -5.11 -8.33
N THR A 47 8.61 -5.82 -8.65
CA THR A 47 7.25 -5.32 -8.37
C THR A 47 6.93 -5.23 -6.88
N GLY A 48 7.38 -6.19 -6.08
CA GLY A 48 7.27 -6.13 -4.63
C GLY A 48 8.03 -4.94 -4.03
N ALA A 49 9.28 -4.73 -4.48
CA ALA A 49 10.06 -3.55 -4.08
C ALA A 49 9.34 -2.24 -4.44
N ALA A 50 8.82 -2.12 -5.67
CA ALA A 50 8.08 -0.94 -6.09
C ALA A 50 6.80 -0.71 -5.27
N PHE A 51 6.04 -1.77 -4.96
CA PHE A 51 4.81 -1.68 -4.18
C PHE A 51 5.07 -1.22 -2.75
N PHE A 52 5.98 -1.88 -2.04
CA PHE A 52 6.27 -1.52 -0.66
C PHE A 52 7.02 -0.19 -0.55
N GLY A 53 7.88 0.15 -1.51
CA GLY A 53 8.48 1.48 -1.60
C GLY A 53 7.43 2.57 -1.78
N PHE A 54 6.44 2.36 -2.66
CA PHE A 54 5.32 3.28 -2.84
C PHE A 54 4.49 3.42 -1.54
N LEU A 55 4.13 2.31 -0.89
CA LEU A 55 3.39 2.35 0.37
C LEU A 55 4.18 3.05 1.50
N ALA A 56 5.50 2.92 1.52
CA ALA A 56 6.35 3.63 2.49
C ALA A 56 6.30 5.14 2.26
N ILE A 57 6.38 5.58 1.00
CA ILE A 57 6.25 7.01 0.64
C ILE A 57 4.85 7.52 1.02
N VAL A 58 3.79 6.78 0.69
CA VAL A 58 2.41 7.16 1.05
C VAL A 58 2.24 7.25 2.57
N GLY A 59 2.74 6.25 3.31
CA GLY A 59 2.70 6.24 4.77
C GLY A 59 3.46 7.42 5.37
N LEU A 60 4.62 7.77 4.82
CA LEU A 60 5.39 8.95 5.23
C LEU A 60 4.59 10.23 5.00
N LEU A 61 3.99 10.41 3.82
CA LEU A 61 3.18 11.58 3.51
C LEU A 61 1.99 11.73 4.46
N TYR A 62 1.29 10.65 4.80
CA TYR A 62 0.16 10.68 5.74
C TYR A 62 0.57 10.81 7.21
N THR A 63 1.80 10.43 7.55
CA THR A 63 2.36 10.65 8.88
C THR A 63 2.75 12.12 9.08
N MET A 64 3.33 12.74 8.05
CA MET A 64 3.77 14.13 8.07
C MET A 64 2.60 15.11 7.87
N TYR A 65 1.76 14.85 6.88
CA TYR A 65 0.56 15.63 6.59
C TYR A 65 -0.65 14.88 7.15
N ALA A 66 -1.35 15.50 8.10
CA ALA A 66 -2.52 14.90 8.73
C ALA A 66 -3.50 14.34 7.66
N PRO A 67 -4.10 13.16 7.89
CA PRO A 67 -4.99 12.52 6.92
C PRO A 67 -6.12 13.46 6.52
N ARG A 68 -6.17 13.87 5.25
CA ARG A 68 -7.22 14.72 4.71
C ARG A 68 -8.36 13.84 4.22
N GLY A 69 -9.61 14.23 4.46
CA GLY A 69 -10.79 13.51 3.98
C GLY A 69 -11.44 12.54 4.98
N VAL A 70 -10.91 12.42 6.20
CA VAL A 70 -11.62 11.74 7.28
C VAL A 70 -12.72 12.66 7.82
N ARG A 71 -13.93 12.12 7.99
CA ARG A 71 -15.06 12.91 8.49
C ARG A 71 -14.74 13.45 9.89
N PRO A 72 -14.95 14.75 10.18
CA PRO A 72 -14.61 15.33 11.48
C PRO A 72 -15.23 14.61 12.68
N THR A 73 -16.43 14.06 12.53
CA THR A 73 -17.12 13.29 13.56
C THR A 73 -16.41 11.99 13.94
N LEU A 74 -15.63 11.40 13.04
CA LEU A 74 -14.90 10.15 13.27
C LEU A 74 -13.55 10.37 13.97
N VAL A 75 -13.06 11.61 13.99
CA VAL A 75 -11.76 11.99 14.59
C VAL A 75 -11.92 12.95 15.76
N ALA A 76 -13.17 13.24 16.16
CA ALA A 76 -13.47 14.06 17.31
C ALA A 76 -12.92 13.39 18.58
N GLY A 77 -12.08 14.13 19.32
CA GLY A 77 -11.44 13.65 20.56
C GLY A 77 -10.09 12.97 20.38
N LEU A 78 -9.64 12.70 19.15
CA LEU A 78 -8.27 12.21 18.91
C LEU A 78 -7.26 13.36 18.86
N ASN A 79 -6.13 13.17 19.53
CA ASN A 79 -4.99 14.09 19.40
C ASN A 79 -4.29 13.87 18.04
N ALA A 80 -3.63 14.92 17.53
CA ALA A 80 -2.83 14.90 16.31
C ALA A 80 -1.80 13.77 16.27
N PHE A 81 -1.20 13.40 17.41
CA PHE A 81 -0.28 12.27 17.47
C PHE A 81 -1.00 10.93 17.24
N GLN A 82 -2.15 10.72 17.87
CA GLN A 82 -2.90 9.47 17.77
C GLN A 82 -3.38 9.21 16.34
N LEU A 83 -3.77 10.26 15.61
CA LEU A 83 -4.15 10.17 14.19
C LEU A 83 -3.01 9.72 13.28
N ARG A 84 -1.75 9.87 13.71
CA ARG A 84 -0.56 9.53 12.93
C ARG A 84 -0.02 8.13 13.23
N ILE A 85 -0.50 7.45 14.27
CA ILE A 85 -0.03 6.11 14.64
C ILE A 85 -0.29 5.12 13.51
N LEU A 86 -1.50 5.13 12.94
CA LEU A 86 -1.87 4.21 11.87
C LEU A 86 -1.04 4.40 10.58
N PRO A 87 -0.93 5.61 10.00
CA PRO A 87 -0.07 5.81 8.83
C PRO A 87 1.41 5.61 9.16
N GLY A 88 1.86 5.90 10.39
CA GLY A 88 3.22 5.63 10.84
C GLY A 88 3.54 4.14 10.91
N ALA A 89 2.64 3.32 11.44
CA ALA A 89 2.78 1.86 11.45
C ALA A 89 2.82 1.29 10.03
N MET A 90 1.94 1.78 9.14
CA MET A 90 1.95 1.40 7.73
C MET A 90 3.27 1.80 7.05
N MET A 91 3.78 3.00 7.30
CA MET A 91 5.07 3.48 6.80
C MET A 91 6.21 2.56 7.23
N LEU A 92 6.31 2.24 8.52
CA LEU A 92 7.37 1.39 9.04
C LEU A 92 7.29 -0.03 8.50
N GLY A 93 6.09 -0.63 8.50
CA GLY A 93 5.89 -1.98 7.98
C GLY A 93 6.23 -2.10 6.49
N SER A 94 5.79 -1.13 5.68
CA SER A 94 6.12 -1.09 4.26
C SER A 94 7.60 -0.80 4.01
N LEU A 95 8.25 0.04 4.82
CA LEU A 95 9.68 0.30 4.72
C LEU A 95 10.52 -0.95 5.01
N ILE A 96 10.13 -1.75 6.01
CA ILE A 96 10.78 -3.02 6.31
C ILE A 96 10.63 -3.99 5.13
N LEU A 97 9.42 -4.15 4.60
CA LEU A 97 9.19 -5.03 3.45
C LEU A 97 9.95 -4.55 2.22
N PHE A 98 9.98 -3.23 1.97
CA PHE A 98 10.78 -2.65 0.91
C PHE A 98 12.27 -3.02 1.05
N ALA A 99 12.85 -2.83 2.22
CA ALA A 99 14.23 -3.18 2.50
C ALA A 99 14.49 -4.69 2.30
N MET A 100 13.57 -5.55 2.72
CA MET A 100 13.67 -7.00 2.49
C MET A 100 13.65 -7.35 0.99
N PHE A 101 12.78 -6.72 0.21
CA PHE A 101 12.72 -6.93 -1.25
C PHE A 101 13.99 -6.45 -1.95
N VAL A 102 14.52 -5.29 -1.56
CA VAL A 102 15.80 -4.76 -2.09
C VAL A 102 16.97 -5.69 -1.73
N ALA A 103 17.03 -6.17 -0.49
CA ALA A 103 18.05 -7.13 -0.06
C ALA A 103 17.93 -8.48 -0.80
N ALA A 104 16.72 -8.95 -1.07
CA ALA A 104 16.49 -10.15 -1.86
C ALA A 104 16.89 -9.95 -3.34
N LEU A 105 16.66 -8.76 -3.88
CA LEU A 105 17.05 -8.39 -5.24
C LEU A 105 18.58 -8.36 -5.39
N SER A 106 19.29 -7.72 -4.47
CA SER A 106 20.76 -7.68 -4.51
C SER A 106 21.40 -9.06 -4.37
N ARG A 107 20.82 -9.95 -3.56
CA ARG A 107 21.26 -11.35 -3.48
C ARG A 107 21.00 -12.11 -4.78
N TYR A 108 19.84 -11.92 -5.39
CA TYR A 108 19.51 -12.55 -6.67
C TYR A 108 20.47 -12.12 -7.79
N GLU A 109 20.84 -10.84 -7.84
CA GLU A 109 21.82 -10.33 -8.80
C GLU A 109 23.22 -10.92 -8.58
N ALA A 110 23.65 -11.08 -7.31
CA ALA A 110 24.91 -11.73 -6.98
C ALA A 110 24.94 -13.20 -7.43
N GLU A 111 23.87 -13.97 -7.17
CA GLU A 111 23.73 -15.36 -7.61
C GLU A 111 23.79 -15.54 -9.14
N GLN A 112 23.39 -14.52 -9.91
CA GLN A 112 23.41 -14.56 -11.38
C GLN A 112 24.79 -14.23 -11.97
N SER A 113 25.64 -13.56 -11.19
CA SER A 113 26.97 -13.12 -11.63
C SER A 113 28.08 -14.15 -11.42
N GLU A 114 27.81 -15.20 -10.62
CA GLU A 114 28.66 -16.38 -10.41
C GLU A 114 28.36 -17.48 -11.43
#